data_AF-A0A958UBR9-F1
#
_entry.id   AF-A0A958UBR9-F1
#
_cell.length_a   1.000
_cell.length_b   1.000
_cell.length_c   1.000
_cell.angle_alpha   90.00
_cell.angle_beta   90.00
_cell.angle_gamma   90.00
#
_symmetry.space_group_name_H-M   'P 1'
#
loop_
_entity.id
_entity.type
_entity.pdbx_description
1 polymer ?
#
loop_
_entity_poly.entity_id
_entity_poly.type
_entity_poly.pdbx_seq_one_letter_code
_entity_poly.pdbx_strand_id
1 'polypeptide(L)'
;MKNRLILKYSISAFLVLSSVVLYAQEKTTQQTDSIIKNKYGLRVGIDLFNPTATFFEKDRKGLELVGDYRITKKWYAAAELGYMNVATEEDFFSFTTNGSYIKAGANYNAYQNWLDMQNEIYVGFRYGFSTFSQTLNSYTINNNPYLDDFA
;
A
#
# COMPACT_ATOMS: atom_id res chain seq x y z
N MET A 1 -19.16 32.57 19.06
CA MET A 1 -20.00 31.58 18.33
C MET A 1 -19.22 30.35 17.80
N LYS A 2 -17.88 30.31 17.84
CA LYS A 2 -17.06 29.24 17.22
C LYS A 2 -17.02 27.90 18.01
N ASN A 3 -17.10 27.95 19.35
CA ASN A 3 -16.95 26.76 20.20
C ASN A 3 -18.15 25.78 20.14
N ARG A 4 -19.34 26.28 19.81
CA ARG A 4 -20.53 25.41 19.62
C ARG A 4 -20.42 24.51 18.39
N LEU A 5 -19.64 24.91 17.37
CA LEU A 5 -19.42 24.10 16.18
C LEU A 5 -18.42 22.98 16.47
N ILE A 6 -17.30 23.31 17.13
CA ILE A 6 -16.26 22.33 17.51
C ILE A 6 -16.85 21.20 18.36
N LEU A 7 -17.65 21.53 19.38
CA LEU A 7 -18.25 20.53 20.26
C LEU A 7 -19.20 19.57 19.51
N LYS A 8 -19.95 20.06 18.51
CA LYS A 8 -20.83 19.23 17.67
C LYS A 8 -20.02 18.23 16.84
N TYR A 9 -18.92 18.66 16.24
CA TYR A 9 -18.05 17.77 15.46
C TYR A 9 -17.33 16.74 16.36
N SER A 10 -16.88 17.15 17.55
CA SER A 10 -16.27 16.22 18.51
C SER A 10 -17.25 15.13 18.97
N ILE A 11 -18.50 15.49 19.28
CA ILE A 11 -19.53 14.51 19.69
C ILE A 11 -19.91 13.59 18.52
N SER A 12 -20.04 14.12 17.30
CA SER A 12 -20.32 13.32 16.12
C SER A 12 -19.20 12.32 15.81
N ALA A 13 -17.93 12.73 15.98
CA ALA A 13 -16.79 11.85 15.79
C ALA A 13 -16.78 10.71 16.82
N PHE A 14 -17.12 11.02 18.08
CA PHE A 14 -17.21 10.02 19.15
C PHE A 14 -18.33 9.00 18.92
N LEU A 15 -19.49 9.44 18.41
CA LEU A 15 -20.60 8.56 18.05
C LEU A 15 -20.25 7.61 16.90
N VAL A 16 -19.54 8.10 15.87
CA VAL A 16 -19.07 7.26 14.76
C VAL A 16 -18.01 6.26 15.22
N LEU A 17 -17.11 6.64 16.14
CA LEU A 17 -16.13 5.71 16.72
C LEU A 17 -16.80 4.61 17.57
N SER A 18 -17.87 4.94 18.30
CA SER A 18 -18.57 3.99 19.14
C SER A 18 -19.34 2.91 18.36
N SER A 19 -19.82 3.21 17.15
CA SER A 19 -20.53 2.23 16.31
C SER A 19 -19.59 1.15 15.77
N VAL A 20 -18.32 1.47 15.53
CA VAL A 20 -17.30 0.48 15.10
C VAL A 20 -17.01 -0.55 16.19
N VAL A 21 -17.07 -0.16 17.47
CA VAL A 21 -16.82 -1.06 18.61
C VAL A 21 -17.97 -2.05 18.81
N LEU A 22 -19.21 -1.69 18.46
CA LEU A 22 -20.38 -2.58 18.59
C LEU A 22 -20.33 -3.76 17.59
N TYR A 23 -19.65 -3.63 16.46
CA TYR A 23 -19.44 -4.73 15.51
C TYR A 23 -18.32 -5.69 15.94
N ALA A 24 -17.59 -5.40 17.02
CA ALA A 24 -16.48 -6.22 17.53
C ALA A 24 -16.90 -7.25 18.60
N GLN A 25 -18.19 -7.36 18.92
CA GLN A 25 -18.66 -8.38 19.87
C GLN A 25 -18.57 -9.78 19.25
N GLU A 26 -17.74 -10.65 19.83
CA GLU A 26 -17.70 -12.07 19.52
C GLU A 26 -19.08 -12.70 19.70
N LYS A 27 -19.59 -13.34 18.65
CA LYS A 27 -20.75 -14.22 18.78
C LYS A 27 -20.32 -15.45 19.59
N THR A 28 -20.91 -15.63 20.77
CA THR A 28 -20.85 -16.89 21.52
C THR A 28 -21.26 -18.03 20.59
N THR A 29 -20.30 -18.90 20.27
CA THR A 29 -20.49 -19.98 19.31
C THR A 29 -21.27 -21.11 19.97
N GLN A 30 -22.51 -21.36 19.53
CA GLN A 30 -23.21 -22.59 19.86
C GLN A 30 -22.45 -23.76 19.21
N GLN A 31 -22.06 -24.76 20.03
CA GLN A 31 -21.44 -25.99 19.57
C GLN A 31 -22.41 -26.75 18.66
N THR A 32 -22.24 -26.56 17.36
CA THR A 32 -22.68 -27.52 16.36
C THR A 32 -21.48 -28.39 16.05
N ASP A 33 -21.64 -29.70 16.19
CA ASP A 33 -20.67 -30.70 15.79
C ASP A 33 -20.38 -30.50 14.30
N SER A 34 -19.28 -29.81 13.99
CA SER A 34 -19.10 -29.17 12.68
C SER A 34 -17.80 -29.62 12.06
N ILE A 35 -17.95 -30.34 10.94
CA ILE A 35 -16.94 -30.45 9.89
C ILE A 35 -16.35 -29.05 9.68
N ILE A 36 -15.09 -28.87 10.05
CA ILE A 36 -14.41 -27.57 10.05
C ILE A 36 -14.34 -27.07 8.62
N LYS A 37 -15.27 -26.19 8.24
CA LYS A 37 -15.23 -25.47 6.97
C LYS A 37 -14.09 -24.46 7.05
N ASN A 38 -13.07 -24.64 6.21
CA ASN A 38 -12.02 -23.64 6.07
C ASN A 38 -12.67 -22.33 5.61
N LYS A 39 -12.57 -21.28 6.44
CA LYS A 39 -13.05 -19.95 6.07
C LYS A 39 -12.14 -19.42 4.95
N TYR A 40 -12.74 -19.15 3.80
CA TYR A 40 -12.13 -18.35 2.74
C TYR A 40 -11.95 -16.93 3.28
N GLY A 41 -10.74 -16.39 3.20
CA GLY A 41 -10.39 -15.10 3.78
C GLY A 41 -9.83 -14.17 2.71
N LEU A 42 -10.44 -13.00 2.59
CA LEU A 42 -9.89 -11.85 1.89
C LEU A 42 -9.09 -11.04 2.91
N ARG A 43 -7.82 -10.79 2.64
CA ARG A 43 -7.00 -9.81 3.37
C ARG A 43 -6.78 -8.60 2.48
N VAL A 44 -6.91 -7.43 3.08
CA VAL A 44 -6.61 -6.15 2.44
C VAL A 44 -5.72 -5.37 3.40
N GLY A 45 -4.75 -4.65 2.85
CA GLY A 45 -3.76 -3.94 3.62
C GLY A 45 -3.14 -2.79 2.83
N ILE A 46 -2.27 -2.07 3.52
CA ILE A 46 -1.47 -0.99 2.95
C ILE A 46 -0.03 -1.33 3.27
N ASP A 47 0.84 -1.27 2.26
CA ASP A 47 2.28 -1.34 2.50
C ASP A 47 2.76 0.02 3.02
N LEU A 48 3.28 0.01 4.24
CA LEU A 48 3.80 1.18 4.93
C LEU A 48 5.20 1.58 4.47
N PHE A 49 5.89 0.78 3.66
CA PHE A 49 7.24 1.10 3.20
C PHE A 49 7.28 2.44 2.43
N ASN A 50 6.40 2.65 1.45
CA ASN A 50 6.43 3.89 0.67
C ASN A 50 6.04 5.15 1.50
N PRO A 51 5.00 5.11 2.34
CA PRO A 51 4.72 6.21 3.27
C PRO A 51 5.84 6.45 4.28
N THR A 52 6.49 5.40 4.80
CA THR A 52 7.59 5.55 5.77
C THR A 52 8.85 6.14 5.12
N ALA A 53 9.19 5.70 3.90
CA ALA A 53 10.30 6.24 3.12
C ALA A 53 10.14 7.75 2.85
N THR A 54 8.90 8.23 2.66
CA THR A 54 8.59 9.66 2.45
C THR A 54 9.04 10.55 3.62
N PHE A 55 9.12 10.01 4.85
CA PHE A 55 9.61 10.78 6.00
C PHE A 55 11.12 11.03 5.96
N PHE A 56 11.89 10.14 5.33
CA PHE A 56 13.33 10.26 5.19
C PHE A 56 13.71 10.95 3.86
N GLU A 57 12.97 10.65 2.79
CA GLU A 57 13.15 11.18 1.44
C GLU A 57 11.93 12.04 1.07
N LYS A 58 12.01 13.36 1.28
CA LYS A 58 10.87 14.28 1.06
C LYS A 58 10.40 14.34 -0.40
N ASP A 59 11.31 14.06 -1.32
CA ASP A 59 11.07 14.10 -2.77
C ASP A 59 10.47 12.80 -3.30
N ARG A 60 10.26 11.81 -2.42
CA ARG A 60 9.62 10.54 -2.73
C ARG A 60 8.29 10.45 -2.02
N LYS A 61 7.21 10.22 -2.78
CA LYS A 61 5.86 9.98 -2.26
C LYS A 61 5.30 8.73 -2.89
N GLY A 62 4.75 7.83 -2.09
CA GLY A 62 4.10 6.65 -2.63
C GLY A 62 3.15 5.99 -1.65
N LEU A 63 2.23 5.22 -2.21
CA LEU A 63 1.27 4.40 -1.49
C LEU A 63 1.10 3.10 -2.25
N GLU A 64 1.05 1.98 -1.53
CA GLU A 64 0.75 0.68 -2.11
C GLU A 64 -0.35 0.00 -1.29
N LEU A 65 -1.41 -0.42 -1.99
CA LEU A 65 -2.48 -1.24 -1.46
C LEU A 65 -2.18 -2.68 -1.80
N VAL A 66 -2.30 -3.56 -0.83
CA VAL A 66 -2.06 -5.00 -1.00
C VAL A 66 -3.35 -5.75 -0.68
N GLY A 67 -3.62 -6.80 -1.44
CA GLY A 67 -4.78 -7.65 -1.24
C GLY A 67 -4.43 -9.09 -1.56
N ASP A 68 -4.92 -10.01 -0.75
CA ASP A 68 -4.78 -11.43 -1.02
C ASP A 68 -6.08 -12.18 -0.70
N TYR A 69 -6.29 -13.27 -1.43
CA TYR A 69 -7.46 -14.10 -1.33
C TYR A 69 -7.05 -15.56 -1.23
N ARG A 70 -7.50 -16.23 -0.17
CA ARG A 70 -7.24 -17.65 0.04
C ARG A 70 -7.99 -18.49 -1.00
N ILE A 71 -7.29 -19.19 -1.88
CA ILE A 71 -7.89 -20.13 -2.83
C ILE A 71 -7.95 -21.53 -2.22
N THR A 72 -6.85 -21.98 -1.61
CA THR A 72 -6.76 -23.29 -0.93
C THR A 72 -6.13 -23.12 0.45
N LYS A 73 -6.01 -24.21 1.23
CA LYS A 73 -5.34 -24.16 2.56
C LYS A 73 -3.91 -23.60 2.49
N LYS A 74 -3.23 -23.77 1.36
CA LYS A 74 -1.83 -23.37 1.17
C LYS A 74 -1.62 -22.29 0.11
N TRP A 75 -2.55 -22.10 -0.82
CA TRP A 75 -2.39 -21.14 -1.91
C TRP A 75 -3.31 -19.93 -1.77
N TYR A 76 -2.72 -18.75 -1.94
CA TYR A 76 -3.44 -17.48 -1.99
C TYR A 76 -3.14 -16.80 -3.31
N ALA A 77 -4.16 -16.23 -3.96
CA ALA A 77 -3.96 -15.25 -5.00
C ALA A 77 -3.68 -13.90 -4.35
N ALA A 78 -2.77 -13.13 -4.91
CA ALA A 78 -2.42 -11.84 -4.36
C ALA A 78 -2.32 -10.80 -5.48
N ALA A 79 -2.74 -9.59 -5.15
CA ALA A 79 -2.72 -8.43 -6.02
C ALA A 79 -2.27 -7.21 -5.21
N GLU A 80 -1.47 -6.36 -5.85
CA GLU A 80 -0.92 -5.15 -5.26
C GLU A 80 -1.12 -4.00 -6.24
N LEU A 81 -1.54 -2.84 -5.75
CA LEU A 81 -1.81 -1.65 -6.53
C LEU A 81 -1.06 -0.50 -5.88
N GLY A 82 -0.09 0.05 -6.60
CA GLY A 82 0.72 1.13 -6.06
C GLY A 82 0.79 2.34 -6.97
N TYR A 83 1.03 3.48 -6.34
CA TYR A 83 1.32 4.75 -6.97
C TYR A 83 2.59 5.33 -6.36
N MET A 84 3.40 5.96 -7.20
CA MET A 84 4.67 6.55 -6.79
C MET A 84 4.96 7.83 -7.60
N ASN A 85 5.43 8.85 -6.88
CA ASN A 85 5.94 10.10 -7.39
C ASN A 85 7.34 10.31 -6.78
N VAL A 86 8.34 10.50 -7.64
CA VAL A 86 9.72 10.76 -7.21
C VAL A 86 10.26 11.94 -7.99
N ALA A 87 10.67 12.99 -7.28
CA ALA A 87 11.47 14.07 -7.85
C ALA A 87 12.95 13.77 -7.60
N THR A 88 13.75 13.84 -8.66
CA THR A 88 15.20 13.64 -8.61
C THR A 88 15.86 14.93 -9.08
N GLU A 89 16.76 15.47 -8.26
CA GLU A 89 17.61 16.60 -8.60
C GLU A 89 19.04 16.09 -8.82
N GLU A 90 19.56 16.27 -10.03
CA GLU A 90 20.96 16.02 -10.40
C GLU A 90 21.62 17.36 -10.75
N ASP A 91 22.96 17.39 -10.80
CA ASP A 91 23.74 18.63 -11.00
C ASP A 91 23.40 19.39 -12.30
N PHE A 92 22.99 18.67 -13.35
CA PHE A 92 22.77 19.22 -14.68
C PHE A 92 21.32 19.11 -15.16
N PHE A 93 20.46 18.39 -14.45
CA PHE A 93 19.05 18.25 -14.81
C PHE A 93 18.23 17.81 -13.61
N SER A 94 16.95 18.15 -13.61
CA SER A 94 16.01 17.66 -12.61
C SER A 94 14.78 17.11 -13.29
N PHE A 95 14.24 16.01 -12.76
CA PHE A 95 13.09 15.34 -13.35
C PHE A 95 12.16 14.78 -12.28
N THR A 96 10.87 14.76 -12.59
CA THR A 96 9.84 14.15 -11.76
C THR A 96 9.26 12.95 -12.48
N THR A 97 9.34 11.78 -11.85
CA THR A 97 8.72 10.54 -12.34
C THR A 97 7.43 10.28 -11.58
N ASN A 98 6.32 10.15 -12.31
CA ASN A 98 5.03 9.75 -11.80
C ASN A 98 4.64 8.41 -12.40
N GLY A 99 4.24 7.44 -11.58
CA GLY A 99 3.81 6.15 -12.10
C GLY A 99 2.88 5.40 -11.18
N SER A 100 2.09 4.54 -11.79
CA SER A 100 1.25 3.56 -11.10
C SER A 100 1.64 2.16 -11.56
N TYR A 101 1.49 1.19 -10.68
CA TYR A 101 1.75 -0.20 -11.01
C TYR A 101 0.70 -1.12 -10.39
N ILE A 102 0.50 -2.24 -11.07
CA ILE A 102 -0.27 -3.36 -10.59
C ILE A 102 0.66 -4.58 -10.55
N LYS A 103 0.64 -5.32 -9.45
CA LYS A 103 1.27 -6.64 -9.35
C LYS A 103 0.18 -7.66 -9.11
N ALA A 104 0.31 -8.83 -9.73
CA ALA A 104 -0.56 -9.97 -9.49
C ALA A 104 0.29 -11.22 -9.34
N GLY A 105 -0.15 -12.17 -8.53
CA GLY A 105 0.60 -13.40 -8.34
C GLY A 105 -0.02 -14.34 -7.33
N ALA A 106 0.81 -15.24 -6.80
CA ALA A 106 0.37 -16.27 -5.87
C ALA A 106 1.35 -16.40 -4.71
N ASN A 107 0.82 -16.71 -3.52
CA ASN A 107 1.58 -17.07 -2.33
C ASN A 107 1.35 -18.53 -2.00
N TYR A 108 2.44 -19.23 -1.68
CA TYR A 108 2.41 -20.53 -1.05
C TYR A 108 2.73 -20.38 0.44
N ASN A 109 1.76 -20.68 1.30
CA ASN A 109 1.94 -20.73 2.74
C ASN A 109 2.76 -21.96 3.12
N ALA A 110 4.02 -21.71 3.50
CA ALA A 110 4.96 -22.71 3.98
C ALA A 110 4.67 -23.12 5.44
N TYR A 111 3.85 -22.36 6.17
CA TYR A 111 3.49 -22.66 7.54
C TYR A 111 2.23 -23.53 7.65
N GLN A 112 2.30 -24.53 8.52
CA GLN A 112 1.16 -25.37 8.84
C GLN A 112 0.34 -24.71 9.95
N ASN A 113 -0.74 -24.04 9.55
CA ASN A 113 -1.69 -23.46 10.50
C ASN A 113 -2.36 -24.56 11.34
N TRP A 114 -2.45 -24.35 12.66
CA TRP A 114 -3.31 -25.14 13.53
C TRP A 114 -4.79 -24.81 13.30
N LEU A 115 -5.68 -25.55 13.96
CA LEU A 115 -7.12 -25.30 13.91
C LEU A 115 -7.40 -23.81 14.16
N ASP A 116 -8.22 -23.19 13.31
CA ASP A 116 -8.60 -21.77 13.34
C ASP A 116 -7.49 -20.72 13.15
N MET A 117 -6.22 -21.10 12.94
CA MET A 117 -5.17 -20.13 12.60
C MET A 117 -5.25 -19.67 11.14
N GLN A 118 -5.08 -18.37 10.92
CA GLN A 118 -5.10 -17.75 9.59
C GLN A 118 -3.78 -17.06 9.21
N ASN A 119 -2.71 -17.39 9.93
CA ASN A 119 -1.39 -16.83 9.68
C ASN A 119 -0.84 -17.33 8.35
N GLU A 120 0.09 -16.56 7.79
CA GLU A 120 0.74 -16.91 6.55
C GLU A 120 2.23 -16.60 6.68
N ILE A 121 3.07 -17.63 6.58
CA ILE A 121 4.49 -17.47 6.30
C ILE A 121 4.66 -18.05 4.92
N TYR A 122 4.90 -17.19 3.94
CA TYR A 122 4.80 -17.58 2.55
C TYR A 122 6.05 -17.31 1.74
N VAL A 123 6.20 -18.11 0.70
CA VAL A 123 7.01 -17.79 -0.46
C VAL A 123 6.05 -17.53 -1.60
N GLY A 124 6.21 -16.42 -2.30
CA GLY A 124 5.30 -16.00 -3.35
C GLY A 124 6.02 -15.55 -4.60
N PHE A 125 5.29 -15.57 -5.70
CA PHE A 125 5.69 -14.97 -6.96
C PHE A 125 4.75 -13.82 -7.30
N ARG A 126 5.29 -12.76 -7.89
CA ARG A 126 4.55 -11.58 -8.35
C ARG A 126 5.00 -11.23 -9.76
N TYR A 127 4.03 -11.00 -10.63
CA TYR A 127 4.24 -10.40 -11.94
C TYR A 127 3.67 -8.99 -11.93
N GLY A 128 4.48 -8.01 -12.32
CA GLY A 128 4.16 -6.59 -12.24
C GLY A 128 4.06 -5.95 -13.61
N PHE A 129 3.09 -5.04 -13.76
CA PHE A 129 3.00 -4.10 -14.87
C PHE A 129 2.92 -2.67 -14.32
N SER A 130 3.66 -1.75 -14.93
CA SER A 130 3.70 -0.35 -14.50
C SER A 130 3.59 0.59 -15.68
N THR A 131 2.87 1.69 -15.48
CA THR A 131 2.88 2.84 -16.39
C THR A 131 3.49 4.02 -15.67
N PHE A 132 4.35 4.75 -16.36
CA PHE A 132 5.00 5.93 -15.80
C PHE A 132 5.15 7.04 -16.84
N SER A 133 5.19 8.25 -16.35
CA SER A 133 5.44 9.48 -17.09
C SER A 133 6.56 10.22 -16.39
N GLN A 134 7.50 10.73 -17.17
CA GLN A 134 8.60 11.55 -16.69
C GLN A 134 8.41 12.98 -17.19
N THR A 135 8.59 13.94 -16.29
CA THR A 135 8.60 15.37 -16.60
C THR A 135 9.99 15.91 -16.30
N LEU A 136 10.68 16.41 -17.32
CA LEU A 136 11.93 17.13 -17.15
C LEU A 136 11.61 18.53 -16.62
N ASN A 137 12.09 18.86 -15.42
CA ASN A 137 11.83 20.13 -14.76
C ASN A 137 12.86 21.19 -15.18
N SER A 138 14.13 20.81 -15.27
CA SER A 138 15.21 21.68 -15.73
C SER A 138 16.33 20.86 -16.39
N TYR A 139 17.07 21.50 -17.30
CA TYR A 139 18.31 20.96 -17.84
C TYR A 139 19.27 22.10 -18.12
N THR A 140 20.55 21.87 -17.85
CA THR A 140 21.65 22.78 -18.18
C THR A 140 22.53 22.07 -19.20
N ILE A 141 22.65 22.66 -20.40
CA ILE A 141 23.59 22.17 -21.40
C ILE A 141 24.99 22.52 -20.88
N ASN A 142 25.83 21.51 -20.67
CA ASN A 142 27.25 21.71 -20.41
C ASN A 142 27.91 22.16 -21.72
N ASN A 143 27.74 23.44 -22.07
CA ASN A 143 28.49 24.03 -23.17
C ASN A 143 29.92 24.20 -22.67
N ASN A 144 30.84 23.48 -23.31
CA ASN A 144 32.25 23.51 -22.97
C ASN A 144 32.71 24.98 -22.95
N PRO A 145 33.20 25.53 -21.81
CA PRO A 145 33.64 26.93 -21.73
C PRO A 145 34.81 27.27 -22.67
N TYR A 146 35.38 26.27 -23.36
CA TYR A 146 36.46 26.41 -24.33
C TYR A 146 36.00 26.51 -25.80
N LEU A 147 34.69 26.55 -26.10
CA LEU A 147 34.18 26.64 -27.47
C LEU A 147 33.63 28.02 -27.88
N ASP A 148 33.52 28.98 -26.95
CA ASP A 148 33.09 30.35 -27.26
C ASP A 148 34.19 31.20 -27.94
N ASP A 149 35.44 30.72 -27.99
CA ASP A 149 36.60 31.43 -28.55
C ASP A 149 36.80 31.28 -30.09
N PHE A 150 35.87 30.62 -30.79
CA PHE A 150 35.99 30.35 -32.25
C PHE A 150 34.86 30.92 -33.12
N ALA A 151 34.10 31.91 -32.63
CA ALA A 151 33.04 32.59 -33.40
C ALA A 151 33.43 34.01 -33.85
#